data_AF-A0AAD6U848-F1
#
_entry.id   AF-A0AAD6U848-F1
#
_cell.length_a   1.000
_cell.length_b   1.000
_cell.length_c   1.000
_cell.angle_alpha   90.00
_cell.angle_beta   90.00
_cell.angle_gamma   90.00
#
_symmetry.space_group_name_H-M   'P 1'
#
loop_
_entity.id
_entity.type
_entity.pdbx_description
1 polymer ?
#
loop_
_entity_poly.entity_id
_entity_poly.type
_entity_poly.pdbx_seq_one_letter_code
_entity_poly.pdbx_strand_id
1 'polypeptide(L)'
;CFPHVINIAVQTALKALSALPDFLAADPDYWRVLQSDVVGLARSLVTACRASGQRRDDFEDTIEKGNEKGGWGEPPELLRVVGLLKDVDTRWSSIFLMVDRVLELYQAIDALLNLDKYSDLSYMLLSDLELQVLRDVRRFLQVPHVVQELVSAEKTPTLCIVLPLYERLIIMLQDLKRQLPKLGHAISAAIRKLEEYLALSRRAPIYALAMGMYPLF
;
A
#
# COMPACT_ATOMS: atom_id res chain seq x y z
N CYS A 1 2.22 -7.53 19.35
CA CYS A 1 0.79 -7.73 18.99
C CYS A 1 0.70 -8.02 17.49
N PHE A 2 -0.39 -8.65 17.02
CA PHE A 2 -0.56 -9.02 15.61
C PHE A 2 -0.40 -7.83 14.63
N PRO A 3 -1.04 -6.66 14.84
CA PRO A 3 -0.86 -5.52 13.94
C PRO A 3 0.59 -5.05 13.82
N HIS A 4 1.36 -5.11 14.91
CA HIS A 4 2.78 -4.76 14.90
C HIS A 4 3.61 -5.72 14.03
N VAL A 5 3.31 -7.02 14.07
CA VAL A 5 3.98 -8.01 13.22
C VAL A 5 3.64 -7.81 11.75
N ILE A 6 2.37 -7.50 11.43
CA ILE A 6 1.97 -7.17 10.05
C ILE A 6 2.74 -5.96 9.54
N ASN A 7 2.85 -4.90 10.35
CA ASN A 7 3.66 -3.73 9.98
C ASN A 7 5.13 -4.11 9.74
N ILE A 8 5.74 -4.93 10.59
CA ILE A 8 7.11 -5.43 10.37
C ILE A 8 7.23 -6.17 9.04
N ALA A 9 6.28 -7.04 8.71
CA ALA A 9 6.29 -7.79 7.45
C ALA A 9 6.16 -6.85 6.24
N VAL A 10 5.28 -5.85 6.29
CA VAL A 10 5.12 -4.82 5.25
C VAL A 10 6.41 -4.02 5.07
N GLN A 11 6.98 -3.50 6.16
CA GLN A 11 8.23 -2.73 6.12
C GLN A 11 9.40 -3.56 5.59
N THR A 12 9.45 -4.85 5.94
CA THR A 12 10.44 -5.79 5.41
C THR A 12 10.29 -5.98 3.90
N ALA A 13 9.05 -6.12 3.42
CA ALA A 13 8.76 -6.23 1.99
C ALA A 13 9.14 -4.96 1.23
N LEU A 14 8.75 -3.79 1.74
CA LEU A 14 9.06 -2.49 1.11
C LEU A 14 10.57 -2.27 1.01
N LYS A 15 11.34 -2.59 2.06
CA LYS A 15 12.81 -2.55 2.00
C LYS A 15 13.39 -3.56 1.02
N ALA A 16 12.73 -4.71 0.85
CA ALA A 16 13.18 -5.73 -0.08
C ALA A 16 12.86 -5.38 -1.55
N LEU A 17 11.94 -4.45 -1.83
CA LEU A 17 11.63 -4.02 -3.21
C LEU A 17 12.86 -3.48 -3.94
N SER A 18 13.75 -2.78 -3.21
CA SER A 18 15.01 -2.27 -3.74
C SER A 18 16.19 -3.23 -3.59
N ALA A 19 15.98 -4.41 -2.98
CA ALA A 19 17.01 -5.43 -2.77
C ALA A 19 16.96 -6.48 -3.89
N LEU A 20 17.92 -6.39 -4.80
CA LEU A 20 17.94 -7.10 -6.08
C LEU A 20 18.29 -8.58 -6.01
N PRO A 21 17.43 -9.46 -6.53
CA PRO A 21 17.82 -10.78 -7.00
C PRO A 21 18.09 -10.81 -8.51
N ASP A 22 19.08 -11.62 -8.92
CA ASP A 22 19.57 -11.72 -10.32
C ASP A 22 18.50 -12.12 -11.36
N PHE A 23 17.39 -12.76 -10.92
CA PHE A 23 16.33 -13.23 -11.82
C PHE A 23 15.49 -12.12 -12.48
N LEU A 24 15.63 -10.86 -12.01
CA LEU A 24 14.89 -9.72 -12.56
C LEU A 24 15.55 -9.07 -13.79
N ALA A 25 16.66 -9.62 -14.28
CA ALA A 25 17.37 -9.12 -15.47
C ALA A 25 16.53 -9.09 -16.77
N ALA A 26 15.36 -9.74 -16.78
CA ALA A 26 14.46 -9.80 -17.93
C ALA A 26 13.64 -8.51 -18.17
N ASP A 27 13.51 -7.62 -17.18
CA ASP A 27 12.78 -6.34 -17.31
C ASP A 27 13.52 -5.21 -16.56
N PRO A 28 14.54 -4.60 -17.21
CA PRO A 28 15.40 -3.62 -16.57
C PRO A 28 14.68 -2.31 -16.22
N ASP A 29 13.63 -1.94 -16.94
CA ASP A 29 12.93 -0.67 -16.71
C ASP A 29 11.99 -0.76 -15.50
N TYR A 30 11.21 -1.83 -15.38
CA TYR A 30 10.42 -2.08 -14.18
C TYR A 30 11.31 -2.15 -12.94
N TRP A 31 12.49 -2.76 -13.08
CA TRP A 31 13.48 -2.81 -12.02
C TRP A 31 13.97 -1.42 -11.61
N ARG A 32 14.36 -0.56 -12.56
CA ARG A 32 14.83 0.81 -12.24
C ARG A 32 13.81 1.59 -11.42
N VAL A 33 12.52 1.39 -11.70
CA VAL A 33 11.43 1.99 -10.92
C VAL A 33 11.35 1.45 -9.49
N LEU A 34 11.56 0.15 -9.29
CA LEU A 34 11.65 -0.39 -7.92
C LEU A 34 12.87 0.16 -7.18
N GLN A 35 14.00 0.31 -7.88
CA GLN A 35 15.22 0.87 -7.31
C GLN A 35 15.08 2.33 -6.90
N SER A 36 14.29 3.13 -7.63
CA SER A 36 14.07 4.55 -7.37
C SER A 36 13.10 4.85 -6.22
N ASP A 37 12.60 3.82 -5.53
CA ASP A 37 11.60 3.94 -4.47
C ASP A 37 10.33 4.68 -4.93
N VAL A 38 9.56 4.03 -5.82
CA VAL A 38 8.29 4.57 -6.34
C VAL A 38 7.29 4.99 -5.24
N VAL A 39 7.34 4.35 -4.06
CA VAL A 39 6.52 4.75 -2.90
C VAL A 39 7.02 6.07 -2.32
N GLY A 40 8.35 6.26 -2.26
CA GLY A 40 9.00 7.52 -1.94
C GLY A 40 8.67 8.66 -2.91
N LEU A 41 8.60 8.37 -4.21
CA LEU A 41 8.16 9.33 -5.23
C LEU A 41 6.71 9.76 -4.98
N ALA A 42 5.79 8.80 -4.79
CA ALA A 42 4.40 9.09 -4.45
C ALA A 42 4.26 9.92 -3.16
N ARG A 43 5.07 9.62 -2.13
CA ARG A 43 5.10 10.39 -0.88
C ARG A 43 5.55 11.83 -1.09
N SER A 44 6.56 12.03 -1.94
CA SER A 44 7.09 13.36 -2.27
C SER A 44 6.06 14.18 -3.05
N LEU A 45 5.39 13.56 -4.03
CA LEU A 45 4.30 14.14 -4.80
C LEU A 45 3.15 14.61 -3.89
N VAL A 46 2.66 13.73 -3.01
CA VAL A 46 1.62 14.07 -2.03
C VAL A 46 2.05 15.23 -1.13
N THR A 47 3.30 15.24 -0.70
CA THR A 47 3.83 16.29 0.17
C THR A 47 3.84 17.64 -0.55
N ALA A 48 4.25 17.66 -1.83
CA ALA A 48 4.25 18.86 -2.65
C ALA A 48 2.82 19.38 -2.89
N CYS A 49 1.89 18.52 -3.32
CA CYS A 49 0.49 18.91 -3.55
C CYS A 49 -0.22 19.38 -2.27
N ARG A 50 0.26 19.01 -1.08
CA ARG A 50 -0.33 19.41 0.22
C ARG A 50 0.49 20.42 1.00
N ALA A 51 1.49 21.05 0.37
CA ALA A 51 2.46 21.89 1.09
C ALA A 51 1.84 23.14 1.73
N SER A 52 0.68 23.61 1.25
CA SER A 52 -0.03 24.78 1.79
C SER A 52 -1.55 24.58 1.84
N GLY A 53 -2.28 25.50 2.47
CA GLY A 53 -3.75 25.59 2.35
C GLY A 53 -4.17 25.74 0.90
N GLN A 54 -3.62 26.76 0.23
CA GLN A 54 -3.91 27.04 -1.17
C GLN A 54 -3.74 25.84 -2.10
N ARG A 55 -2.68 25.03 -1.95
CA ARG A 55 -2.50 23.85 -2.82
C ARG A 55 -3.55 22.77 -2.60
N ARG A 56 -4.09 22.67 -1.37
CA ARG A 56 -5.18 21.73 -1.05
C ARG A 56 -6.50 22.22 -1.63
N ASP A 57 -6.78 23.52 -1.49
CA ASP A 57 -7.97 24.15 -2.04
C ASP A 57 -7.95 24.07 -3.58
N ASP A 58 -6.82 24.43 -4.22
CA ASP A 58 -6.63 24.35 -5.67
C ASP A 58 -6.77 22.90 -6.18
N PHE A 59 -6.38 21.90 -5.38
CA PHE A 59 -6.56 20.48 -5.72
C PHE A 59 -8.03 20.06 -5.68
N GLU A 60 -8.77 20.45 -4.63
CA GLU A 60 -10.21 20.18 -4.52
C GLU A 60 -10.98 20.87 -5.67
N ASP A 61 -10.67 22.14 -5.94
CA ASP A 61 -11.18 22.89 -7.10
C ASP A 61 -10.88 22.19 -8.43
N THR A 62 -9.68 21.61 -8.57
CA THR A 62 -9.27 20.89 -9.79
C THR A 62 -10.16 19.67 -9.99
N ILE A 63 -10.43 18.91 -8.92
CA ILE A 63 -11.33 17.75 -8.96
C ILE A 63 -12.74 18.18 -9.36
N GLU A 64 -13.30 19.21 -8.72
CA GLU A 64 -14.64 19.73 -8.99
C GLU A 64 -14.79 20.16 -10.45
N LYS A 65 -13.85 20.97 -10.96
CA LYS A 65 -13.87 21.45 -12.35
C LYS A 65 -13.79 20.32 -13.37
N GLY A 66 -13.03 19.26 -13.10
CA GLY A 66 -12.99 18.09 -14.00
C GLY A 66 -14.28 17.27 -13.94
N ASN A 67 -14.87 17.11 -12.75
CA ASN A 67 -16.17 16.46 -12.58
C ASN A 67 -17.28 17.21 -13.33
N GLU A 68 -17.30 18.55 -13.25
CA GLU A 68 -18.25 19.41 -13.98
C GLU A 68 -18.09 19.29 -15.51
N LYS A 69 -16.88 18.99 -16.00
CA LYS A 69 -16.58 18.77 -17.42
C LYS A 69 -16.92 17.38 -17.94
N GLY A 70 -17.56 16.54 -17.11
CA GLY A 70 -18.00 15.19 -17.51
C GLY A 70 -17.18 14.06 -16.91
N GLY A 71 -16.23 14.36 -16.01
CA GLY A 71 -15.43 13.36 -15.31
C GLY A 71 -14.02 13.19 -15.88
N TRP A 72 -13.37 12.11 -15.48
CA TRP A 72 -11.94 11.88 -15.67
C TRP A 72 -11.68 10.54 -16.36
N GLY A 73 -10.70 10.51 -17.26
CA GLY A 73 -10.30 9.29 -17.97
C GLY A 73 -11.26 8.84 -19.08
N GLU A 74 -11.03 7.62 -19.57
CA GLU A 74 -11.83 6.95 -20.59
C GLU A 74 -12.14 5.50 -20.16
N PRO A 75 -13.40 5.12 -19.90
CA PRO A 75 -14.59 5.98 -19.90
C PRO A 75 -14.54 7.03 -18.77
N PRO A 76 -15.24 8.18 -18.91
CA PRO A 76 -15.24 9.21 -17.89
C PRO A 76 -15.86 8.75 -16.58
N GLU A 77 -15.13 8.93 -15.48
CA GLU A 77 -15.59 8.66 -14.12
C GLU A 77 -15.50 9.90 -13.24
N LEU A 78 -16.47 10.09 -12.34
CA LEU A 78 -16.42 11.17 -11.36
C LEU A 78 -15.47 10.79 -10.22
N LEU A 79 -14.52 11.67 -9.93
CA LEU A 79 -13.62 11.50 -8.79
C LEU A 79 -14.27 12.07 -7.53
N ARG A 80 -13.98 11.45 -6.38
CA ARG A 80 -14.40 12.02 -5.09
C ARG A 80 -13.62 13.29 -4.81
N VAL A 81 -14.32 14.34 -4.38
CA VAL A 81 -13.71 15.60 -3.93
C VAL A 81 -13.14 15.41 -2.53
N VAL A 82 -11.93 14.86 -2.44
CA VAL A 82 -11.22 14.58 -1.18
C VAL A 82 -9.73 14.88 -1.34
N GLY A 83 -9.13 15.50 -0.32
CA GLY A 83 -7.69 15.77 -0.35
C GLY A 83 -6.81 14.51 -0.32
N LEU A 84 -5.56 14.63 -0.78
CA LEU A 84 -4.55 13.56 -0.70
C LEU A 84 -4.23 13.15 0.76
N LEU A 85 -3.84 11.90 1.00
CA LEU A 85 -3.51 11.39 2.34
C LEU A 85 -2.00 11.30 2.51
N LYS A 86 -1.47 11.79 3.65
CA LYS A 86 -0.05 11.64 3.97
C LYS A 86 0.26 10.26 4.55
N ASP A 87 1.43 9.76 4.21
CA ASP A 87 2.06 8.67 4.95
C ASP A 87 2.46 9.14 6.36
N VAL A 88 2.20 8.31 7.37
CA VAL A 88 2.43 8.60 8.78
C VAL A 88 2.98 7.33 9.43
N ASP A 89 4.27 7.33 9.77
CA ASP A 89 4.98 6.14 10.25
C ASP A 89 4.32 5.42 11.44
N THR A 90 3.62 6.19 12.29
CA THR A 90 2.92 5.65 13.46
C THR A 90 1.57 5.00 13.14
N ARG A 91 1.02 5.24 11.94
CA ARG A 91 -0.26 4.70 11.48
C ARG A 91 -0.02 3.56 10.50
N TRP A 92 -0.23 2.34 10.96
CA TRP A 92 0.08 1.09 10.24
C TRP A 92 -0.35 1.02 8.75
N SER A 93 -1.47 1.65 8.39
CA SER A 93 -2.04 1.63 7.02
C SER A 93 -1.83 2.91 6.21
N SER A 94 -1.07 3.87 6.74
CA SER A 94 -0.90 5.16 6.08
C SER A 94 -0.31 5.03 4.68
N ILE A 95 0.65 4.12 4.48
CA ILE A 95 1.28 3.88 3.17
C ILE A 95 0.22 3.37 2.18
N PHE A 96 -0.55 2.36 2.56
CA PHE A 96 -1.61 1.82 1.71
C PHE A 96 -2.62 2.90 1.33
N LEU A 97 -3.15 3.62 2.32
CA LEU A 97 -4.16 4.66 2.11
C LEU A 97 -3.62 5.84 1.28
N MET A 98 -2.36 6.23 1.46
CA MET A 98 -1.70 7.22 0.62
C MET A 98 -1.62 6.74 -0.82
N VAL A 99 -1.06 5.55 -1.05
CA VAL A 99 -0.87 5.01 -2.39
C VAL A 99 -2.20 4.80 -3.11
N ASP A 100 -3.20 4.25 -2.41
CA ASP A 100 -4.55 4.06 -2.94
C ASP A 100 -5.17 5.39 -3.37
N ARG A 101 -5.06 6.43 -2.53
CA ARG A 101 -5.55 7.79 -2.82
C ARG A 101 -4.80 8.46 -3.97
N VAL A 102 -3.49 8.25 -4.09
CA VAL A 102 -2.69 8.77 -5.21
C VAL A 102 -3.15 8.15 -6.52
N LEU A 103 -3.32 6.82 -6.55
CA LEU A 103 -3.76 6.11 -7.75
C LEU A 103 -5.19 6.47 -8.14
N GLU A 104 -6.08 6.64 -7.17
CA GLU A 104 -7.46 7.10 -7.36
C GLU A 104 -7.50 8.49 -8.02
N LEU A 105 -6.74 9.45 -7.48
CA LEU A 105 -6.83 10.85 -7.88
C LEU A 105 -5.72 11.28 -8.85
N TYR A 106 -4.99 10.34 -9.46
CA TYR A 106 -3.79 10.67 -10.21
C TYR A 106 -4.06 11.64 -11.37
N GLN A 107 -5.19 11.48 -12.07
CA GLN A 107 -5.57 12.38 -13.17
C GLN A 107 -5.82 13.82 -12.68
N ALA A 108 -6.36 13.99 -11.48
CA ALA A 108 -6.50 15.31 -10.87
C ALA A 108 -5.14 15.88 -10.40
N ILE A 109 -4.21 15.02 -9.95
CA ILE A 109 -2.84 15.43 -9.61
C ILE A 109 -2.12 15.93 -10.86
N ASP A 110 -2.22 15.19 -11.96
CA ASP A 110 -1.68 15.57 -13.26
C ASP A 110 -2.24 16.92 -13.73
N ALA A 111 -3.56 17.08 -13.71
CA ALA A 111 -4.20 18.35 -14.07
C ALA A 111 -3.77 19.52 -13.17
N LEU A 112 -3.63 19.30 -11.85
CA LEU A 112 -3.18 20.33 -10.91
C LEU A 112 -1.76 20.79 -11.24
N LEU A 113 -0.82 19.85 -11.46
CA LEU A 113 0.59 20.19 -11.70
C LEU A 113 0.85 20.74 -13.10
N ASN A 114 -0.09 20.55 -14.03
CA ASN A 114 -0.10 21.18 -15.35
C ASN A 114 -0.74 22.58 -15.35
N LEU A 115 -1.23 23.10 -14.22
CA LEU A 115 -1.59 24.52 -14.11
C LEU A 115 -0.32 25.39 -14.14
N ASP A 116 -0.37 26.54 -14.82
CA ASP A 116 0.76 27.48 -14.93
C ASP A 116 1.40 27.84 -13.57
N LYS A 117 0.58 27.90 -12.52
CA LYS A 117 1.02 28.21 -11.15
C LYS A 117 1.89 27.11 -10.51
N TYR A 118 1.83 25.88 -11.00
CA TYR A 118 2.49 24.69 -10.45
C TYR A 118 3.33 23.94 -11.48
N SER A 119 3.57 24.54 -12.65
CA SER A 119 4.33 23.93 -13.75
C SER A 119 5.76 23.57 -13.34
N ASP A 120 6.32 24.27 -12.34
CA ASP A 120 7.62 23.99 -11.73
C ASP A 120 7.67 22.64 -10.99
N LEU A 121 6.52 22.05 -10.66
CA LEU A 121 6.40 20.75 -9.98
C LEU A 121 6.05 19.60 -10.93
N SER A 122 5.81 19.87 -12.22
CA SER A 122 5.42 18.86 -13.21
C SER A 122 6.44 17.71 -13.32
N TYR A 123 7.73 17.97 -13.04
CA TYR A 123 8.77 16.93 -12.99
C TYR A 123 8.55 15.87 -11.91
N MET A 124 7.66 16.11 -10.94
CA MET A 124 7.30 15.16 -9.88
C MET A 124 6.21 14.16 -10.31
N LEU A 125 5.62 14.34 -11.50
CA LEU A 125 4.64 13.41 -12.04
C LEU A 125 5.27 12.05 -12.29
N LEU A 126 4.52 11.01 -12.00
CA LEU A 126 4.88 9.62 -12.23
C LEU A 126 4.60 9.25 -13.69
N SER A 127 5.57 8.61 -14.32
CA SER A 127 5.39 7.96 -15.63
C SER A 127 4.36 6.82 -15.56
N ASP A 128 3.85 6.39 -16.72
CA ASP A 128 2.92 5.25 -16.81
C ASP A 128 3.51 3.97 -16.20
N LEU A 129 4.81 3.75 -16.39
CA LEU A 129 5.51 2.61 -15.79
C LEU A 129 5.59 2.74 -14.27
N GLU A 130 5.90 3.92 -13.74
CA GLU A 130 5.87 4.17 -12.30
C GLU A 130 4.49 3.97 -11.70
N LEU A 131 3.43 4.44 -12.37
CA LEU A 131 2.06 4.17 -11.96
C LEU A 131 1.73 2.67 -12.00
N GLN A 132 2.20 1.95 -13.00
CA GLN A 132 1.99 0.50 -13.10
C GLN A 132 2.70 -0.25 -11.96
N VAL A 133 3.96 0.08 -11.66
CA VAL A 133 4.69 -0.50 -10.53
C VAL A 133 4.03 -0.12 -9.20
N LEU A 134 3.58 1.12 -9.05
CA LEU A 134 2.87 1.59 -7.86
C LEU A 134 1.55 0.85 -7.65
N ARG A 135 0.81 0.52 -8.73
CA ARG A 135 -0.39 -0.35 -8.68
C ARG A 135 -0.05 -1.76 -8.18
N ASP A 136 1.06 -2.33 -8.62
CA ASP A 136 1.50 -3.66 -8.15
C ASP A 136 1.88 -3.62 -6.66
N VAL A 137 2.57 -2.57 -6.22
CA VAL A 137 2.86 -2.33 -4.79
C VAL A 137 1.56 -2.14 -4.00
N ARG A 138 0.59 -1.40 -4.54
CA ARG A 138 -0.74 -1.22 -3.92
C ARG A 138 -1.47 -2.55 -3.74
N ARG A 139 -1.43 -3.44 -4.74
CA ARG A 139 -2.01 -4.80 -4.65
C ARG A 139 -1.38 -5.59 -3.51
N PHE A 140 -0.07 -5.49 -3.33
CA PHE A 140 0.61 -6.06 -2.17
C PHE A 140 0.14 -5.46 -0.86
N LEU A 141 0.11 -4.13 -0.74
CA LEU A 141 -0.28 -3.42 0.48
C LEU A 141 -1.75 -3.66 0.88
N GLN A 142 -2.62 -3.93 -0.10
CA GLN A 142 -4.04 -4.21 0.16
C GLN A 142 -4.25 -5.49 0.98
N VAL A 143 -3.45 -6.53 0.75
CA VAL A 143 -3.61 -7.83 1.43
C VAL A 143 -3.48 -7.70 2.97
N PRO A 144 -2.37 -7.17 3.52
CA PRO A 144 -2.26 -6.95 4.96
C PRO A 144 -3.25 -5.89 5.46
N HIS A 145 -3.65 -4.92 4.63
CA HIS A 145 -4.68 -3.95 4.99
C HIS A 145 -6.02 -4.61 5.31
N VAL A 146 -6.54 -5.43 4.39
CA VAL A 146 -7.82 -6.13 4.57
C VAL A 146 -7.79 -7.07 5.77
N VAL A 147 -6.71 -7.84 5.94
CA VAL A 147 -6.60 -8.76 7.07
C VAL A 147 -6.64 -8.02 8.40
N GLN A 148 -5.97 -6.87 8.50
CA GLN A 148 -5.98 -6.09 9.73
C GLN A 148 -7.36 -5.46 10.00
N GLU A 149 -8.06 -4.98 8.98
CA GLU A 149 -9.41 -4.41 9.14
C GLU A 149 -10.36 -5.46 9.73
N LEU A 150 -10.25 -6.71 9.26
CA LEU A 150 -10.98 -7.85 9.84
C LEU A 150 -10.65 -8.03 11.33
N VAL A 151 -9.37 -7.98 11.73
CA VAL A 151 -8.98 -8.10 13.15
C VAL A 151 -9.51 -6.95 14.00
N SER A 152 -9.56 -5.73 13.45
CA SER A 152 -10.01 -4.54 14.17
C SER A 152 -11.51 -4.54 14.42
N ALA A 153 -12.29 -5.24 13.60
CA ALA A 153 -13.73 -5.38 13.76
C ALA A 153 -14.13 -6.39 14.85
N GLU A 154 -13.23 -7.29 15.24
CA GLU A 154 -13.49 -8.34 16.22
C GLU A 154 -13.58 -7.78 17.64
N LYS A 155 -14.72 -8.03 18.31
CA LYS A 155 -14.99 -7.57 19.70
C LYS A 155 -14.46 -8.55 20.76
N THR A 156 -13.98 -9.71 20.34
CA THR A 156 -13.61 -10.86 21.19
C THR A 156 -12.09 -10.98 21.39
N PRO A 157 -11.61 -11.57 22.49
CA PRO A 157 -10.19 -11.59 22.82
C PRO A 157 -9.37 -12.26 21.72
N THR A 158 -8.54 -11.45 21.10
CA THR A 158 -7.86 -11.63 19.82
C THR A 158 -6.90 -12.81 19.75
N LEU A 159 -6.59 -13.50 20.86
CA LEU A 159 -5.58 -14.56 20.85
C LEU A 159 -5.99 -15.82 20.08
N CYS A 160 -7.27 -16.22 20.12
CA CYS A 160 -7.74 -17.46 19.51
C CYS A 160 -7.71 -17.39 17.96
N ILE A 161 -7.96 -16.20 17.41
CA ILE A 161 -8.05 -15.97 15.96
C ILE A 161 -6.72 -15.61 15.30
N VAL A 162 -5.72 -15.23 16.09
CA VAL A 162 -4.43 -14.72 15.56
C VAL A 162 -3.66 -15.76 14.76
N LEU A 163 -3.63 -17.03 15.17
CA LEU A 163 -2.93 -18.08 14.43
C LEU A 163 -3.61 -18.39 13.08
N PRO A 164 -4.93 -18.64 13.02
CA PRO A 164 -5.65 -18.76 11.76
C PRO A 164 -5.46 -17.56 10.82
N LEU A 165 -5.41 -16.34 11.36
CA LEU A 165 -5.20 -15.12 10.56
C LEU A 165 -3.79 -15.02 9.98
N TYR A 166 -2.76 -15.43 10.71
CA TYR A 166 -1.40 -15.53 10.15
C TYR A 166 -1.36 -16.52 8.99
N GLU A 167 -1.92 -17.71 9.17
CA GLU A 167 -1.94 -18.74 8.13
C GLU A 167 -2.71 -18.27 6.89
N ARG A 168 -3.88 -17.65 7.09
CA ARG A 168 -4.67 -17.08 6.00
C ARG A 168 -3.91 -15.97 5.27
N LEU A 169 -3.25 -15.07 5.99
CA LEU A 169 -2.45 -14.00 5.39
C LEU A 169 -1.28 -14.56 4.58
N ILE A 170 -0.58 -15.58 5.10
CA ILE A 170 0.52 -16.24 4.38
C ILE A 170 0.01 -16.85 3.07
N ILE A 171 -1.14 -17.54 3.09
CA ILE A 171 -1.75 -18.11 1.88
C ILE A 171 -2.07 -17.02 0.86
N MET A 172 -2.72 -15.92 1.29
CA MET A 172 -3.05 -14.80 0.41
C MET A 172 -1.80 -14.17 -0.22
N LEU A 173 -0.71 -14.05 0.54
CA LEU A 173 0.56 -13.53 0.03
C LEU A 173 1.25 -14.53 -0.92
N GLN A 174 1.14 -15.84 -0.68
CA GLN A 174 1.65 -16.86 -1.59
C GLN A 174 0.91 -16.83 -2.93
N ASP A 175 -0.40 -16.67 -2.92
CA ASP A 175 -1.20 -16.53 -4.14
C ASP A 175 -0.86 -15.23 -4.87
N LEU A 176 -0.71 -14.11 -4.14
CA LEU A 176 -0.30 -12.84 -4.73
C LEU A 176 1.10 -12.92 -5.34
N LYS A 177 2.04 -13.62 -4.71
CA LYS A 177 3.39 -13.86 -5.24
C LYS A 177 3.36 -14.52 -6.62
N ARG A 178 2.43 -15.46 -6.85
CA ARG A 178 2.26 -16.11 -8.16
C ARG A 178 1.71 -15.13 -9.21
N GLN A 179 0.86 -14.18 -8.80
CA GLN A 179 0.27 -13.16 -9.67
C GLN A 179 1.24 -11.99 -9.96
N LEU A 180 2.14 -11.68 -9.02
CA LEU A 180 3.10 -10.59 -9.10
C LEU A 180 4.54 -11.12 -8.97
N PRO A 181 5.03 -11.92 -9.94
CA PRO A 181 6.36 -12.53 -9.86
C PRO A 181 7.48 -11.49 -9.74
N LYS A 182 7.30 -10.30 -10.33
CA LYS A 182 8.22 -9.16 -10.24
C LYS A 182 8.42 -8.67 -8.79
N LEU A 183 7.38 -8.76 -7.96
CA LEU A 183 7.44 -8.46 -6.52
C LEU A 183 7.72 -9.70 -5.65
N GLY A 184 7.96 -10.86 -6.27
CA GLY A 184 7.96 -12.14 -5.57
C GLY A 184 9.05 -12.26 -4.50
N HIS A 185 10.19 -11.59 -4.68
CA HIS A 185 11.26 -11.54 -3.68
C HIS A 185 10.84 -10.75 -2.43
N ALA A 186 10.24 -9.57 -2.61
CA ALA A 186 9.72 -8.74 -1.53
C ALA A 186 8.57 -9.42 -0.78
N ILE A 187 7.63 -10.04 -1.52
CA ILE A 187 6.53 -10.80 -0.91
C ILE A 187 7.08 -12.01 -0.13
N SER A 188 8.11 -12.68 -0.63
CA SER A 188 8.76 -13.78 0.11
C SER A 188 9.43 -13.31 1.39
N ALA A 189 10.02 -12.10 1.39
CA ALA A 189 10.60 -11.51 2.58
C ALA A 189 9.51 -11.21 3.64
N ALA A 190 8.35 -10.73 3.22
CA ALA A 190 7.17 -10.53 4.07
C ALA A 190 6.69 -11.86 4.70
N ILE A 191 6.49 -12.88 3.86
CA ILE A 191 6.05 -14.22 4.29
C ILE A 191 6.99 -14.80 5.33
N ARG A 192 8.31 -14.75 5.08
CA ARG A 192 9.32 -15.25 6.02
C ARG A 192 9.21 -14.59 7.39
N LYS A 193 8.95 -13.28 7.44
CA LYS A 193 8.73 -12.58 8.70
C LYS A 193 7.45 -13.04 9.39
N LEU A 194 6.36 -13.23 8.66
CA LEU A 194 5.12 -13.77 9.24
C LEU A 194 5.31 -15.18 9.79
N GLU A 195 6.03 -16.05 9.08
CA GLU A 195 6.35 -17.42 9.51
C GLU A 195 7.21 -17.44 10.79
N GLU A 196 8.21 -16.56 10.89
CA GLU A 196 9.03 -16.40 12.09
C GLU A 196 8.17 -16.07 13.31
N TYR A 197 7.29 -15.09 13.20
CA TYR A 197 6.39 -14.70 14.29
C TYR A 197 5.28 -15.72 14.56
N LEU A 198 4.79 -16.43 13.54
CA LEU A 198 3.86 -17.53 13.71
C LEU A 198 4.49 -18.68 14.51
N ALA A 199 5.73 -19.05 14.19
CA ALA A 199 6.47 -20.08 14.92
C ALA A 199 6.72 -19.70 16.38
N LEU A 200 7.06 -18.42 16.65
CA LEU A 200 7.18 -17.90 18.01
C LEU A 200 5.84 -17.93 18.75
N SER A 201 4.74 -17.55 18.09
CA SER A 201 3.40 -17.53 18.69
C SER A 201 2.92 -18.94 19.07
N ARG A 202 3.22 -19.96 18.26
CA ARG A 202 2.90 -21.37 18.54
C ARG A 202 3.62 -21.92 19.77
N ARG A 203 4.79 -21.38 20.14
CA ARG A 203 5.55 -21.81 21.32
C ARG A 203 5.04 -21.19 22.63
N ALA A 204 4.22 -20.15 22.56
CA ALA A 204 3.73 -19.45 23.74
C ALA A 204 2.45 -20.15 24.27
N PRO A 205 2.47 -20.70 25.52
CA PRO A 205 1.36 -21.50 26.07
C PRO A 205 0.02 -20.76 26.10
N ILE A 206 0.06 -19.43 26.18
CA ILE A 206 -1.11 -18.56 26.23
C ILE A 206 -1.99 -18.66 24.96
N TYR A 207 -1.41 -18.92 23.78
CA TYR A 207 -2.20 -19.13 22.55
C TYR A 207 -2.88 -20.50 22.54
N ALA A 208 -2.20 -21.54 23.01
CA ALA A 208 -2.78 -22.87 23.13
C ALA A 208 -3.94 -22.91 24.14
N LEU A 209 -3.79 -22.24 25.27
CA LEU A 209 -4.85 -22.09 26.27
C LEU A 209 -6.05 -21.30 25.74
N ALA A 210 -5.80 -20.20 25.02
CA ALA A 210 -6.87 -19.38 24.44
C ALA A 210 -7.68 -20.14 23.39
N MET A 211 -7.03 -20.91 22.50
CA MET A 211 -7.73 -21.74 21.51
C MET A 211 -8.52 -22.88 22.16
N GLY A 212 -7.95 -23.56 23.17
CA GLY A 212 -8.65 -24.66 23.87
C GLY A 212 -9.88 -24.22 24.67
N MET A 213 -9.98 -22.94 25.05
CA MET A 213 -11.13 -22.38 25.76
C MET A 213 -12.29 -21.97 24.83
N TYR A 214 -12.08 -21.93 23.51
CA TYR A 214 -13.08 -21.56 22.51
C TYR A 214 -13.26 -22.69 21.48
N PRO A 215 -14.23 -23.60 21.64
CA PRO A 215 -14.40 -24.78 20.79
C PRO A 215 -14.99 -24.48 19.39
N LEU A 216 -14.92 -23.25 18.90
CA LEU A 216 -15.41 -22.84 17.57
C LEU A 216 -14.33 -22.91 16.47
N PHE A 217 -13.14 -23.41 16.78
CA PHE A 217 -12.06 -23.73 15.84
C PHE A 217 -11.44 -25.09 16.13
#